data_AF-A0A843H3K0-F1
#
_entry.id   AF-A0A843H3K0-F1
#
_cell.length_a   1.000
_cell.length_b   1.000
_cell.length_c   1.000
_cell.angle_alpha   90.00
_cell.angle_beta   90.00
_cell.angle_gamma   90.00
#
_symmetry.space_group_name_H-M   'P 1'
#
loop_
_entity.id
_entity.type
_entity.pdbx_description
1 polymer ?
#
loop_
_entity_poly.entity_id
_entity_poly.type
_entity_poly.pdbx_seq_one_letter_code
_entity_poly.pdbx_strand_id
1 'polypeptide(L)' 'MIKMVVCLNIREAVKILKEHGVKISEAMLRAGLEQKVYPFGEAVTIVKHTEYNVYKKLLLDWIAEREVTENV' A
#
# COMPACT_ATOMS: atom_id res chain seq x y z
N MET A 1 -11.86 -4.43 -24.23
CA MET A 1 -10.92 -4.45 -23.10
C MET A 1 -11.71 -4.34 -21.81
N ILE A 2 -11.48 -5.23 -20.84
CA ILE A 2 -12.07 -5.14 -19.51
C ILE A 2 -11.13 -4.31 -18.63
N LYS A 3 -11.65 -3.26 -17.99
CA LYS A 3 -10.90 -2.50 -16.97
C LYS A 3 -11.25 -3.10 -15.60
N MET A 4 -10.24 -3.41 -14.80
CA MET A 4 -10.40 -4.03 -13.48
C MET A 4 -9.55 -3.29 -12.46
N VAL A 5 -10.12 -3.02 -11.28
CA VAL A 5 -9.37 -2.53 -10.13
C VAL A 5 -8.76 -3.74 -9.42
N VAL A 6 -7.45 -3.70 -9.19
CA VAL A 6 -6.73 -4.76 -8.48
C VAL A 6 -6.39 -4.26 -7.07
N CYS A 7 -6.98 -4.92 -6.08
CA CYS A 7 -6.68 -4.70 -4.67
C CYS A 7 -5.69 -5.75 -4.17
N LEU A 8 -4.76 -5.30 -3.34
CA LEU A 8 -3.78 -6.13 -2.65
C LEU A 8 -4.13 -6.19 -1.17
N ASN A 9 -3.82 -7.32 -0.54
CA ASN A 9 -3.81 -7.38 0.91
C ASN A 9 -2.53 -6.73 1.48
N ILE A 10 -2.49 -6.56 2.81
CA ILE A 10 -1.37 -5.93 3.52
C ILE A 10 -0.04 -6.62 3.25
N ARG A 11 0.00 -7.95 3.23
CA ARG A 11 1.24 -8.72 3.04
C ARG A 11 1.81 -8.51 1.65
N GLU A 12 0.96 -8.52 0.62
CA GLU A 12 1.36 -8.26 -0.77
C GLU A 12 1.88 -6.83 -0.94
N ALA A 13 1.18 -5.84 -0.37
CA ALA A 13 1.60 -4.45 -0.42
C ALA A 13 2.95 -4.22 0.27
N VAL A 14 3.16 -4.80 1.47
CA VAL A 14 4.45 -4.73 2.17
C VAL A 14 5.57 -5.37 1.37
N LYS A 15 5.30 -6.49 0.68
CA LYS A 15 6.30 -7.12 -0.19
C LYS A 15 6.76 -6.16 -1.29
N ILE A 16 5.81 -5.55 -2.02
CA ILE A 16 6.13 -4.57 -3.07
C ILE A 16 6.91 -3.38 -2.49
N LEU A 17 6.43 -2.80 -1.39
CA LEU A 17 7.11 -1.68 -0.74
C LEU A 17 8.57 -2.01 -0.41
N LYS A 18 8.84 -3.20 0.14
CA LYS A 18 10.20 -3.66 0.44
C LYS A 18 11.06 -3.90 -0.81
N GLU A 19 10.47 -4.43 -1.88
CA GLU A 19 11.16 -4.61 -3.17
C GLU A 19 11.62 -3.28 -3.76
N HIS A 20 10.89 -2.20 -3.49
CA HIS A 20 11.23 -0.82 -3.84
C HIS A 20 12.00 -0.06 -2.73
N GLY A 21 12.64 -0.79 -1.81
CA GLY A 21 13.53 -0.21 -0.80
C GLY A 21 12.83 0.45 0.41
N VAL A 22 11.50 0.42 0.49
CA VAL A 22 10.75 0.98 1.62
C VAL A 22 10.80 0.02 2.81
N LYS A 23 11.40 0.49 3.91
CA LYS A 23 11.48 -0.26 5.17
C LYS A 23 10.19 -0.12 5.98
N ILE A 24 9.25 -1.04 5.80
CA ILE A 24 7.95 -1.03 6.50
C ILE A 24 7.54 -2.43 6.99
N SER A 25 6.82 -2.49 8.11
CA SER A 25 6.20 -3.70 8.63
C SER A 25 4.69 -3.73 8.31
N GLU A 26 4.07 -4.92 8.36
CA GLU A 26 2.61 -5.03 8.18
C GLU A 26 1.84 -4.21 9.22
N ALA A 27 2.28 -4.20 10.48
CA ALA A 27 1.66 -3.42 11.54
C ALA A 27 1.73 -1.91 11.27
N MET A 28 2.88 -1.41 10.80
CA MET A 28 3.03 0.00 10.44
C MET A 28 2.18 0.38 9.23
N LEU A 29 2.07 -0.50 8.24
CA LEU A 29 1.21 -0.26 7.08
C LEU A 29 -0.27 -0.18 7.49
N ARG A 30 -0.75 -1.12 8.32
CA ARG A 30 -2.12 -1.10 8.86
C ARG A 30 -2.41 0.20 9.60
N ALA A 31 -1.53 0.58 10.53
CA ALA A 31 -1.68 1.80 11.32
C ALA A 31 -1.73 3.06 10.44
N GLY A 32 -0.89 3.14 9.40
CA GLY A 32 -0.89 4.28 8.49
C GLY A 32 -2.13 4.34 7.59
N LEU A 33 -2.71 3.20 7.20
CA LEU A 33 -3.98 3.16 6.47
C LEU A 33 -5.16 3.58 7.34
N GLU A 34 -5.20 3.13 8.60
CA GLU A 34 -6.19 3.56 9.60
C GLU A 34 -6.13 5.07 9.86
N GLN A 35 -4.91 5.62 9.92
CA GLN A 35 -4.67 7.06 10.11
C GLN A 35 -4.77 7.87 8.81
N LYS A 36 -5.08 7.22 7.66
CA LYS A 36 -5.15 7.85 6.33
C LYS A 36 -3.87 8.59 5.91
N VAL A 37 -2.71 8.14 6.41
CA VAL A 37 -1.39 8.70 6.07
C VAL A 37 -0.95 8.25 4.67
N TYR A 38 -1.34 7.04 4.26
CA TYR A 38 -0.98 6.48 2.96
C TYR A 38 -2.13 6.65 1.96
N PRO A 39 -1.95 7.44 0.88
CA PRO A 39 -3.05 7.79 -0.04
C PRO A 39 -3.39 6.68 -1.05
N PHE A 40 -2.76 5.51 -0.95
CA PHE A 40 -2.89 4.41 -1.90
C PHE A 40 -3.78 3.25 -1.44
N GLY A 41 -4.40 3.39 -0.26
CA GLY A 41 -5.28 2.38 0.27
C GLY A 41 -6.20 2.94 1.36
N GLU A 42 -7.02 2.05 1.89
CA GLU A 42 -8.00 2.37 2.93
C GLU A 42 -8.08 1.24 3.96
N ALA A 43 -8.47 1.63 5.18
CA ALA A 43 -8.90 0.72 6.22
C ALA A 43 -10.38 0.97 6.49
N VAL A 44 -11.20 -0.08 6.37
CA VAL A 44 -12.64 -0.02 6.61
C VAL A 44 -12.97 -0.93 7.77
N THR A 45 -13.36 -0.35 8.90
CA THR A 45 -13.78 -1.12 10.08
C THR A 45 -15.26 -1.42 10.03
N ILE A 46 -15.61 -2.70 9.98
CA ILE A 46 -16.97 -3.23 10.04
C ILE A 46 -17.14 -3.97 11.36
N VAL A 47 -17.83 -3.34 12.31
CA VAL A 47 -18.19 -3.85 13.65
C VAL A 47 -16.98 -4.29 14.51
N LYS A 48 -16.36 -5.45 14.21
CA LYS A 48 -15.22 -6.04 14.94
C LYS A 48 -14.04 -6.42 14.05
N HIS A 49 -14.14 -6.17 12.75
CA HIS A 49 -13.11 -6.52 11.77
C HIS A 49 -12.73 -5.28 10.98
N THR A 50 -11.43 -5.15 10.68
CA THR A 50 -10.94 -4.11 9.77
C THR A 50 -10.47 -4.77 8.48
N GLU A 51 -11.10 -4.39 7.37
CA GLU A 51 -10.66 -4.72 6.02
C GLU A 51 -9.65 -3.67 5.55
N TYR A 52 -8.61 -4.14 4.89
CA TYR A 52 -7.58 -3.28 4.33
C TYR A 52 -7.53 -3.52 2.83
N ASN A 53 -7.78 -2.47 2.06
CA ASN A 53 -7.69 -2.49 0.61
C ASN A 53 -6.53 -1.61 0.18
N VAL A 54 -5.52 -2.18 -0.46
CA VAL A 54 -4.44 -1.43 -1.09
C VAL A 54 -4.62 -1.47 -2.60
N TYR A 55 -4.84 -0.32 -3.23
CA TYR A 55 -5.06 -0.25 -4.67
C TYR A 55 -3.73 -0.32 -5.40
N LYS A 56 -3.48 -1.42 -6.14
CA LYS A 56 -2.17 -1.69 -6.75
C LYS A 56 -1.65 -0.53 -7.61
N LYS A 57 -2.52 0.08 -8.41
CA LYS A 57 -2.14 1.21 -9.27
C LYS A 57 -1.68 2.41 -8.45
N LEU A 58 -2.44 2.79 -7.42
CA LEU A 58 -2.11 3.94 -6.57
C LEU A 58 -0.84 3.69 -5.76
N LEU A 59 -0.61 2.46 -5.31
CA LEU A 59 0.62 2.09 -4.61
C LEU A 59 1.84 2.29 -5.52
N LEU A 60 1.79 1.75 -6.74
CA LEU A 60 2.89 1.87 -7.69
C LEU A 60 3.15 3.32 -8.10
N ASP A 61 2.09 4.12 -8.30
CA ASP A 61 2.23 5.54 -8.61
C ASP A 61 2.87 6.31 -7.45
N TRP A 62 2.42 6.04 -6.22
CA TRP A 62 2.99 6.66 -5.02
C TRP A 62 4.47 6.33 -4.83
N ILE A 63 4.88 5.09 -5.16
CA ILE A 63 6.28 4.66 -5.16
C ILE A 63 7.05 5.43 -6.24
N ALA A 64 6.57 5.43 -7.49
CA ALA A 64 7.24 6.08 -8.62
C ALA A 64 7.48 7.58 -8.41
N GLU A 65 6.59 8.27 -7.69
CA GLU A 65 6.76 9.68 -7.30
C GLU A 65 7.90 9.92 -6.30
N ARG A 66 8.34 8.89 -5.57
CA ARG A 66 9.28 8.98 -4.43
C ARG A 66 10.58 8.23 -4.65
N GLU A 67 10.62 7.32 -5.63
CA GLU A 67 11.84 6.63 -5.99
C GLU A 67 12.92 7.62 -6.44
N VAL A 68 14.11 7.45 -5.88
CA VAL A 68 15.31 8.16 -6.30
C VAL A 68 16.27 7.15 -6.90
N THR A 69 16.80 7.45 -8.08
CA THR A 69 17.88 6.66 -8.67
C THR A 69 19.21 7.17 -8.11
N GLU A 70 19.74 6.47 -7.11
CA GLU A 70 21.12 6.68 -6.67
C GLU A 70 22.05 5.82 -7.52
N ASN A 71 22.94 6.45 -8.29
CA ASN A 71 24.05 5.74 -8.93
C ASN A 71 25.12 5.49 -7.86
N VAL A 72 25.16 4.27 -7.32
CA VAL A 72 26.22 3.81 -6.40
C VAL A 72 27.43 3.35 -7.20
#